data_AF-A0A5S3PDS4-F1
#
_entry.id   AF-A0A5S3PDS4-F1
#
_cell.length_a   1.000
_cell.length_b   1.000
_cell.length_c   1.000
_cell.angle_alpha   90.00
_cell.angle_beta   90.00
_cell.angle_gamma   90.00
#
_symmetry.space_group_name_H-M   'P 1'
#
loop_
_entity.id
_entity.type
_entity.pdbx_description
1 polymer ?
#
loop_
_entity_poly.entity_id
_entity_poly.type
_entity_poly.pdbx_seq_one_letter_code
_entity_poly.pdbx_strand_id
1 'polypeptide(L)'
;MSLIKIEMDLARHCALCDYQVVDLKDGTTCRLTNKKPVFDRTCPKIELNEKFEQKIKKINIEFENVKRTKTDTYGHVLIYTVISLAVIFAGYYLGKYAWDGGVISTAPLIVIAVGLVVLVFAFGPLNKFRNDFSITKGNKDKLDEVLDLYNINYEIELKYGKEIHGTKQVQAELKINKRH
;
A
#
# COMPACT_ATOMS: atom_id res chain seq x y z
N MET A 1 -5.15 -24.67 -21.18
CA MET A 1 -5.11 -23.43 -20.37
C MET A 1 -5.06 -23.76 -18.87
N SER A 2 -4.09 -24.57 -18.43
CA SER A 2 -4.00 -25.08 -17.04
C SER A 2 -2.57 -25.19 -16.50
N LEU A 3 -1.55 -24.98 -17.34
CA LEU A 3 -0.14 -25.14 -16.93
C LEU A 3 0.47 -23.83 -16.40
N ILE A 4 0.00 -22.67 -16.87
CA ILE A 4 0.53 -21.34 -16.48
C ILE A 4 0.09 -20.94 -15.05
N LYS A 5 -1.04 -21.48 -14.55
CA LYS A 5 -1.58 -21.12 -13.23
C LYS A 5 -0.83 -21.79 -12.08
N ILE A 6 -0.25 -22.97 -12.32
CA ILE A 6 0.49 -23.76 -11.32
C ILE A 6 1.92 -23.21 -11.15
N GLU A 7 2.53 -22.73 -12.24
CA GLU A 7 3.90 -22.19 -12.22
C GLU A 7 4.00 -20.86 -11.43
N MET A 8 2.93 -20.06 -11.43
CA MET A 8 2.89 -18.77 -10.72
C MET A 8 2.73 -18.89 -9.19
N ASP A 9 2.27 -20.04 -8.69
CA ASP A 9 2.11 -20.32 -7.26
C ASP A 9 3.42 -20.82 -6.62
N LEU A 10 4.19 -21.58 -7.41
CA LEU A 10 5.46 -22.18 -7.01
C LEU A 10 6.51 -21.16 -6.53
N ALA A 11 6.65 -20.05 -7.25
CA ALA A 11 7.62 -19.02 -6.89
C ALA A 11 7.30 -18.34 -5.54
N ARG A 12 6.02 -18.31 -5.13
CA ARG A 12 5.57 -17.59 -3.93
C ARG A 12 5.98 -18.31 -2.65
N HIS A 13 5.84 -19.65 -2.62
CA HIS A 13 6.29 -20.46 -1.48
C HIS A 13 7.80 -20.33 -1.30
N CYS A 14 8.57 -20.43 -2.40
CA CYS A 14 10.02 -20.27 -2.34
C CYS A 14 10.42 -18.87 -1.91
N ALA A 15 9.66 -17.83 -2.27
CA ALA A 15 9.95 -16.48 -1.85
C ALA A 15 9.86 -16.26 -0.32
N LEU A 16 9.19 -17.15 0.41
CA LEU A 16 9.10 -17.15 1.87
C LEU A 16 10.16 -18.06 2.54
N CYS A 17 10.81 -18.94 1.78
CA CYS A 17 11.72 -19.96 2.30
C CYS A 17 13.16 -19.44 2.45
N ASP A 18 13.85 -19.87 3.52
CA ASP A 18 15.26 -19.55 3.79
C ASP A 18 16.23 -20.24 2.83
N TYR A 19 15.84 -21.39 2.26
CA TYR A 19 16.65 -22.11 1.28
C TYR A 19 16.60 -21.54 -0.15
N GLN A 20 15.86 -20.46 -0.37
CA GLN A 20 15.75 -19.85 -1.70
C GLN A 20 17.02 -19.10 -2.07
N VAL A 21 17.57 -19.42 -3.24
CA VAL A 21 18.64 -18.66 -3.90
C VAL A 21 18.07 -18.02 -5.15
N VAL A 22 18.43 -16.76 -5.42
CA VAL A 22 17.98 -16.02 -6.60
C VAL A 22 19.22 -15.59 -7.37
N ASP A 23 19.32 -16.05 -8.62
CA ASP A 23 20.36 -15.64 -9.57
C ASP A 23 19.70 -14.99 -10.81
N LEU A 24 20.37 -14.03 -11.43
CA LEU A 24 19.88 -13.33 -12.62
C LEU A 24 19.85 -14.24 -13.86
N LYS A 25 20.76 -15.24 -13.93
CA LYS A 25 20.85 -16.18 -15.05
C LYS A 25 19.87 -17.35 -14.88
N ASP A 26 19.84 -17.93 -13.68
CA ASP A 26 19.14 -19.20 -13.43
C ASP A 26 17.77 -19.03 -12.76
N GLY A 27 17.45 -17.83 -12.28
CA GLY A 27 16.21 -17.50 -11.59
C GLY A 27 16.19 -18.00 -10.14
N THR A 28 15.00 -18.41 -9.66
CA THR A 28 14.86 -18.94 -8.30
C THR A 28 15.21 -20.43 -8.25
N THR A 29 16.17 -20.79 -7.42
CA THR A 29 16.59 -22.18 -7.15
C THR A 29 16.55 -22.50 -5.65
N CYS A 30 16.54 -23.79 -5.33
CA CYS A 30 16.59 -24.28 -3.95
C CYS A 30 18.02 -24.70 -3.58
N ARG A 31 18.58 -24.14 -2.51
CA ARG A 31 19.94 -24.46 -2.02
C ARG A 31 20.14 -25.94 -1.68
N LEU A 32 19.07 -26.63 -1.28
CA LEU A 32 19.15 -28.06 -0.93
C LEU A 32 19.32 -28.97 -2.14
N THR A 33 18.79 -28.57 -3.29
CA THR A 33 18.77 -29.42 -4.51
C THR A 33 19.54 -28.83 -5.67
N ASN A 34 19.94 -27.55 -5.58
CA ASN A 34 20.50 -26.72 -6.66
C ASN A 34 19.66 -26.74 -7.95
N LYS A 35 18.36 -27.00 -7.82
CA LYS A 35 17.42 -27.07 -8.94
C LYS A 35 16.29 -26.08 -8.73
N LYS A 36 15.58 -25.78 -9.82
CA LYS A 36 14.32 -25.04 -9.76
C LYS A 36 13.35 -25.80 -8.84
N PRO A 37 12.58 -25.08 -8.01
CA PRO A 37 11.58 -25.72 -7.17
C PRO A 37 10.60 -26.50 -8.04
N VAL A 38 10.21 -27.69 -7.59
CA VAL A 38 9.16 -28.51 -8.20
C VAL A 38 8.36 -29.11 -7.05
N PHE A 39 7.11 -28.70 -6.89
CA PHE A 39 6.18 -29.27 -5.92
C PHE A 39 4.74 -29.13 -6.43
N ASP A 40 3.88 -30.08 -6.08
CA ASP A 40 2.48 -30.13 -6.53
C ASP A 40 1.58 -29.19 -5.71
N ARG A 41 1.87 -29.04 -4.40
CA ARG A 41 1.15 -28.13 -3.48
C ARG A 41 2.06 -27.44 -2.47
N THR A 42 2.80 -28.21 -1.67
CA THR A 42 3.68 -27.68 -0.63
C THR A 42 5.10 -28.18 -0.78
N CYS A 43 6.07 -27.44 -0.27
CA CYS A 43 7.46 -27.87 -0.24
C CYS A 43 7.68 -28.81 0.96
N PRO A 44 8.15 -30.06 0.75
CA PRO A 44 8.32 -31.04 1.84
C PRO A 44 9.50 -30.69 2.78
N LYS A 45 10.41 -29.82 2.38
CA LYS A 45 11.58 -29.38 3.16
C LYS A 45 11.63 -27.87 3.31
N ILE A 46 10.48 -27.23 3.51
CA ILE A 46 10.44 -25.78 3.72
C ILE A 46 11.08 -25.40 5.06
N GLU A 47 11.92 -24.38 5.06
CA GLU A 47 12.44 -23.75 6.28
C GLU A 47 11.92 -22.31 6.34
N LEU A 48 11.23 -22.01 7.45
CA LEU A 48 10.54 -20.76 7.72
C LEU A 48 11.06 -20.19 9.05
N ASN A 49 12.18 -19.50 8.99
CA ASN A 49 12.89 -18.93 10.12
C ASN A 49 12.98 -17.39 9.94
N GLU A 50 14.17 -16.80 10.00
CA GLU A 50 14.33 -15.34 10.02
C GLU A 50 13.81 -14.62 8.77
N LYS A 51 14.10 -15.10 7.56
CA LYS A 51 13.66 -14.41 6.32
C LYS A 51 12.14 -14.39 6.22
N PHE A 52 11.52 -15.49 6.62
CA PHE A 52 10.08 -15.62 6.68
C PHE A 52 9.47 -14.62 7.67
N GLU A 53 9.98 -14.56 8.90
CA GLU A 53 9.51 -13.61 9.91
C GLU A 53 9.66 -12.16 9.45
N GLN A 54 10.82 -11.81 8.90
CA GLN A 54 11.08 -10.47 8.38
C GLN A 54 10.09 -10.09 7.28
N LYS A 55 9.73 -11.05 6.43
CA LYS A 55 8.79 -10.82 5.33
C LYS A 55 7.35 -10.65 5.82
N ILE A 56 6.91 -11.42 6.83
CA ILE A 56 5.63 -11.21 7.51
C ILE A 56 5.59 -9.81 8.12
N LYS A 57 6.63 -9.45 8.90
CA LYS A 57 6.74 -8.14 9.54
C LYS A 57 6.67 -7.03 8.51
N LYS A 58 7.47 -7.10 7.44
CA LYS A 58 7.51 -6.08 6.39
C LYS A 58 6.15 -5.87 5.71
N ILE A 59 5.51 -6.95 5.26
CA ILE A 59 4.22 -6.86 4.55
C ILE A 59 3.14 -6.26 5.45
N ASN A 60 3.07 -6.68 6.71
CA ASN A 60 2.08 -6.15 7.65
C ASN A 60 2.39 -4.71 8.09
N ILE A 61 3.65 -4.34 8.25
CA ILE A 61 4.05 -2.94 8.51
C ILE A 61 3.66 -2.05 7.33
N GLU A 62 3.95 -2.44 6.10
CA GLU A 62 3.59 -1.67 4.90
C GLU A 62 2.06 -1.50 4.79
N PHE A 63 1.30 -2.58 4.99
CA PHE A 63 -0.16 -2.53 4.97
C PHE A 63 -0.73 -1.62 6.06
N GLU A 64 -0.28 -1.76 7.31
CA GLU A 64 -0.77 -0.96 8.42
C GLU A 64 -0.35 0.52 8.29
N ASN A 65 0.84 0.81 7.74
CA ASN A 65 1.28 2.17 7.44
C ASN A 65 0.36 2.84 6.43
N VAL A 66 0.06 2.17 5.30
CA VAL A 66 -0.87 2.71 4.31
C VAL A 66 -2.27 2.86 4.91
N LYS A 67 -2.74 1.88 5.69
CA LYS A 67 -4.05 1.97 6.35
C LYS A 67 -4.16 3.18 7.28
N ARG A 68 -3.09 3.52 8.00
CA ARG A 68 -3.04 4.68 8.91
C ARG A 68 -3.03 6.02 8.19
N THR A 69 -2.47 6.12 6.98
CA THR A 69 -2.54 7.37 6.20
C THR A 69 -3.93 7.66 5.66
N LYS A 70 -4.92 6.77 5.86
CA LYS A 70 -6.31 6.99 5.45
C LYS A 70 -6.87 8.27 6.06
N THR A 71 -6.78 8.47 7.37
CA THR A 71 -7.36 9.65 8.03
C THR A 71 -6.71 10.94 7.56
N ASP A 72 -5.40 10.93 7.40
CA ASP A 72 -4.62 12.06 6.90
C ASP A 72 -4.98 12.40 5.44
N THR A 73 -5.06 11.37 4.58
CA THR A 73 -5.46 11.52 3.17
C THR A 73 -6.87 12.12 3.04
N TYR A 74 -7.84 11.57 3.78
CA TYR A 74 -9.22 12.07 3.74
C TYR A 74 -9.35 13.47 4.36
N GLY A 75 -8.60 13.75 5.44
CA GLY A 75 -8.55 15.08 6.05
C GLY A 75 -7.99 16.13 5.09
N HIS A 76 -6.90 15.82 4.41
CA HIS A 76 -6.32 16.68 3.38
C HIS A 76 -7.31 16.92 2.24
N VAL A 77 -7.93 15.88 1.69
CA VAL A 77 -8.92 16.05 0.61
C VAL A 77 -10.07 16.95 1.07
N LEU A 78 -10.59 16.74 2.28
CA LEU A 78 -11.70 17.50 2.84
C LEU A 78 -11.36 18.99 3.00
N ILE A 79 -10.23 19.31 3.64
CA ILE A 79 -9.82 20.70 3.94
C ILE A 79 -9.60 21.48 2.64
N TYR A 80 -8.86 20.91 1.68
CA TYR A 80 -8.57 21.60 0.43
C TYR A 80 -9.80 21.74 -0.45
N THR A 81 -10.74 20.79 -0.40
CA THR A 81 -12.05 20.92 -1.06
C THR A 81 -12.85 22.08 -0.48
N VAL A 82 -12.91 22.21 0.86
CA VAL A 82 -13.61 23.32 1.52
C VAL A 82 -12.99 24.66 1.15
N ILE A 83 -11.66 24.77 1.18
CA ILE A 83 -10.94 25.99 0.80
C ILE A 83 -11.22 26.34 -0.67
N SER A 84 -11.12 25.37 -1.57
CA SER A 84 -11.38 25.56 -3.00
C SER A 84 -12.80 26.07 -3.25
N LEU A 85 -13.81 25.46 -2.61
CA LEU A 85 -15.19 25.92 -2.72
C LEU A 85 -15.35 27.35 -2.20
N ALA A 86 -14.73 27.69 -1.07
CA ALA A 86 -14.76 29.04 -0.52
C ALA A 86 -14.18 30.07 -1.51
N VAL A 87 -13.07 29.75 -2.18
CA VAL A 87 -12.46 30.61 -3.21
C VAL A 87 -13.38 30.78 -4.42
N ILE A 88 -14.00 29.70 -4.89
CA ILE A 88 -14.96 29.73 -6.01
C ILE A 88 -16.16 30.61 -5.66
N PHE A 89 -16.73 30.44 -4.47
CA PHE A 89 -17.85 31.26 -4.00
C PHE A 89 -17.45 32.74 -3.87
N ALA A 90 -16.27 33.03 -3.33
CA ALA A 90 -15.77 34.40 -3.24
C ALA A 90 -15.61 35.04 -4.64
N GLY A 91 -15.04 34.31 -5.59
CA GLY A 91 -14.93 34.74 -6.99
C GLY A 91 -16.30 35.02 -7.62
N TYR A 92 -17.29 34.15 -7.38
CA TYR A 92 -18.67 34.34 -7.85
C TYR A 92 -19.32 35.61 -7.28
N TYR A 93 -19.23 35.83 -5.96
CA TYR A 93 -19.79 37.02 -5.32
C TYR A 93 -19.11 38.31 -5.77
N LEU A 94 -17.78 38.29 -5.94
CA LEU A 94 -17.03 39.42 -6.50
C LEU A 94 -17.49 39.75 -7.93
N GLY A 95 -17.68 38.73 -8.77
CA GLY A 95 -18.17 38.91 -10.13
C GLY A 95 -19.58 39.49 -10.17
N LYS A 96 -20.48 38.99 -9.32
CA LYS A 96 -21.83 39.53 -9.18
C LYS A 96 -21.82 41.00 -8.77
N TYR A 97 -21.05 41.35 -7.74
CA TYR A 97 -20.95 42.73 -7.25
C TYR A 97 -20.39 43.69 -8.30
N ALA A 98 -19.36 43.26 -9.05
CA ALA A 98 -18.80 44.06 -10.14
C ALA A 98 -19.81 44.28 -11.28
N TRP A 99 -20.54 43.23 -11.66
CA TRP A 99 -21.57 43.30 -12.70
C TRP A 99 -22.72 44.25 -12.31
N ASP A 100 -23.23 44.13 -11.08
CA ASP A 100 -24.28 45.00 -10.56
C ASP A 100 -23.84 46.48 -10.48
N GLY A 101 -22.53 46.71 -10.31
CA GLY A 101 -21.90 48.05 -10.38
C GLY A 101 -21.59 48.55 -11.79
N GLY A 102 -21.96 47.81 -12.85
CA GLY A 102 -21.72 48.17 -14.26
C GLY A 102 -20.28 47.97 -14.73
N VAL A 103 -19.44 47.27 -13.96
CA VAL A 103 -18.03 47.01 -14.27
C VAL A 103 -17.86 45.59 -14.78
N ILE A 104 -17.38 45.45 -16.02
CA ILE A 104 -16.99 44.15 -16.59
C ILE A 104 -15.51 43.92 -16.22
N SER A 105 -15.26 42.99 -15.31
CA SER A 105 -13.92 42.62 -14.87
C SER A 105 -13.62 41.15 -15.13
N THR A 106 -12.41 40.84 -15.59
CA THR A 106 -11.91 39.48 -15.78
C THR A 106 -11.36 38.85 -14.50
N ALA A 107 -11.11 39.65 -13.46
CA ALA A 107 -10.54 39.17 -12.20
C ALA A 107 -11.38 38.06 -11.51
N PRO A 108 -12.73 38.15 -11.44
CA PRO A 108 -13.57 37.09 -10.88
C PRO A 108 -13.39 35.74 -11.56
N LEU A 109 -13.22 35.72 -12.89
CA LEU A 109 -12.99 34.49 -13.66
C LEU A 109 -11.65 33.85 -13.31
N ILE A 110 -10.60 34.66 -13.15
CA ILE A 110 -9.27 34.17 -12.75
C ILE A 110 -9.33 33.54 -11.35
N VAL A 111 -10.01 34.19 -10.41
CA VAL A 111 -10.17 33.67 -9.03
C VAL A 111 -10.89 32.32 -9.04
N ILE A 112 -11.99 32.20 -9.80
CA ILE A 112 -12.71 30.92 -9.94
C ILE A 112 -11.81 29.85 -10.58
N ALA A 113 -11.06 30.20 -11.62
CA ALA A 113 -10.14 29.27 -12.29
C ALA A 113 -9.08 28.73 -11.32
N VAL A 114 -8.49 29.60 -10.48
CA VAL A 114 -7.54 29.18 -9.44
C VAL A 114 -8.20 28.22 -8.45
N GLY A 115 -9.42 28.52 -8.00
CA GLY A 115 -10.19 27.64 -7.11
C GLY A 115 -10.39 26.24 -7.71
N LEU A 116 -10.75 26.15 -8.99
CA LEU A 116 -10.93 24.88 -9.70
C LEU A 116 -9.62 24.09 -9.83
N VAL A 117 -8.50 24.75 -10.10
CA VAL A 117 -7.19 24.10 -10.15
C VAL A 117 -6.85 23.46 -8.80
N VAL A 118 -7.01 24.19 -7.70
CA VAL A 118 -6.78 23.66 -6.34
C VAL A 118 -7.68 22.46 -6.04
N LEU A 119 -8.93 22.49 -6.50
CA LEU A 119 -9.87 21.37 -6.34
C LEU A 119 -9.33 20.08 -6.97
N VAL A 120 -8.86 20.16 -8.21
CA VAL A 120 -8.32 19.01 -8.94
C VAL A 120 -7.11 18.42 -8.21
N PHE A 121 -6.20 19.27 -7.73
CA PHE A 121 -5.02 18.83 -6.98
C PHE A 121 -5.36 18.18 -5.64
N ALA A 122 -6.46 18.58 -4.99
CA ALA A 122 -6.90 17.98 -3.73
C ALA A 122 -7.18 16.47 -3.84
N PHE A 123 -7.58 15.97 -5.02
CA PHE A 123 -7.89 14.55 -5.24
C PHE A 123 -6.67 13.67 -5.58
N GLY A 124 -5.51 14.26 -5.86
CA GLY A 124 -4.28 13.51 -6.19
C GLY A 124 -3.87 12.48 -5.11
N PRO A 125 -3.77 12.88 -3.83
CA PRO A 125 -3.43 11.97 -2.72
C PRO A 125 -4.38 10.78 -2.58
N LEU A 126 -5.67 10.97 -2.88
CA LEU A 126 -6.68 9.93 -2.78
C LEU A 126 -6.41 8.77 -3.75
N ASN A 127 -6.01 9.10 -4.98
CA ASN A 127 -5.70 8.07 -5.98
C ASN A 127 -4.47 7.25 -5.57
N LYS A 128 -3.43 7.92 -5.07
CA LYS A 128 -2.23 7.26 -4.56
C LYS A 128 -2.56 6.32 -3.40
N PHE A 129 -3.30 6.81 -2.41
CA PHE A 129 -3.75 5.99 -1.27
C PHE A 129 -4.51 4.74 -1.72
N ARG A 130 -5.45 4.87 -2.67
CA ARG A 130 -6.21 3.71 -3.19
C ARG A 130 -5.31 2.67 -3.85
N ASN A 131 -4.35 3.12 -4.65
CA ASN A 131 -3.41 2.24 -5.32
C ASN A 131 -2.50 1.52 -4.32
N ASP A 132 -1.86 2.27 -3.42
CA ASP A 132 -0.95 1.73 -2.42
C ASP A 132 -1.68 0.77 -1.46
N PHE A 133 -2.93 1.09 -1.10
CA PHE A 133 -3.76 0.22 -0.27
C PHE A 133 -4.11 -1.08 -1.00
N SER A 134 -4.47 -1.01 -2.28
CA SER A 134 -4.77 -2.19 -3.08
C SER A 134 -3.55 -3.10 -3.24
N ILE A 135 -2.37 -2.53 -3.47
CA ILE A 135 -1.12 -3.29 -3.62
C ILE A 135 -0.74 -3.96 -2.31
N THR A 136 -0.68 -3.19 -1.21
CA THR A 136 -0.27 -3.72 0.10
C THR A 136 -1.27 -4.74 0.64
N LYS A 137 -2.58 -4.51 0.46
CA LYS A 137 -3.60 -5.50 0.77
C LYS A 137 -3.42 -6.77 -0.05
N GLY A 138 -3.23 -6.65 -1.37
CA GLY A 138 -3.00 -7.81 -2.22
C GLY A 138 -1.74 -8.60 -1.84
N ASN A 139 -0.67 -7.94 -1.38
CA ASN A 139 0.53 -8.61 -0.88
C ASN A 139 0.27 -9.34 0.44
N LYS A 140 -0.52 -8.74 1.33
CA LYS A 140 -0.96 -9.36 2.59
C LYS A 140 -1.84 -10.58 2.33
N ASP A 141 -2.85 -10.46 1.47
CA ASP A 141 -3.78 -11.55 1.16
C ASP A 141 -3.03 -12.75 0.55
N LYS A 142 -2.06 -12.50 -0.35
CA LYS A 142 -1.21 -13.56 -0.91
C LYS A 142 -0.30 -14.23 0.13
N LEU A 143 0.22 -13.47 1.09
CA LEU A 143 1.00 -14.03 2.19
C LEU A 143 0.11 -14.94 3.03
N ASP A 144 -1.05 -14.44 3.44
CA ASP A 144 -2.01 -15.17 4.29
C ASP A 144 -2.50 -16.45 3.57
N GLU A 145 -2.73 -16.41 2.25
CA GLU A 145 -3.05 -17.58 1.41
C GLU A 145 -1.94 -18.65 1.45
N VAL A 146 -0.67 -18.24 1.29
CA VAL A 146 0.45 -19.20 1.36
C VAL A 146 0.57 -19.79 2.76
N LEU A 147 0.35 -19.01 3.82
CA LEU A 147 0.43 -19.49 5.20
C LEU A 147 -0.64 -20.51 5.54
N ASP A 148 -1.85 -20.31 5.02
CA ASP A 148 -2.97 -21.23 5.19
C ASP A 148 -2.66 -22.62 4.60
N LEU A 149 -1.95 -22.67 3.46
CA LEU A 149 -1.48 -23.93 2.86
C LEU A 149 -0.52 -24.73 3.76
N TYR A 150 0.20 -24.05 4.65
CA TYR A 150 1.08 -24.69 5.65
C TYR A 150 0.43 -24.81 7.03
N ASN A 151 -0.85 -24.45 7.17
CA ASN A 151 -1.60 -24.41 8.43
C ASN A 151 -0.89 -23.55 9.51
N ILE A 152 -0.27 -22.46 9.07
CA ILE A 152 0.48 -21.53 9.92
C ILE A 152 -0.39 -20.32 10.19
N ASN A 153 -0.70 -20.11 11.47
CA ASN A 153 -1.26 -18.86 11.93
C ASN A 153 -0.17 -17.98 12.54
N TYR A 154 -0.37 -16.68 12.50
CA TYR A 154 0.48 -15.74 13.21
C TYR A 154 -0.34 -14.61 13.82
N GLU A 155 0.15 -14.11 14.94
CA GLU A 155 -0.31 -12.88 15.56
C GLU A 155 0.83 -11.86 15.47
N ILE A 156 0.51 -10.65 15.01
CA ILE A 156 1.48 -9.56 14.93
C ILE A 156 0.97 -8.36 15.70
N GLU A 157 1.78 -7.88 16.63
CA GLU A 157 1.58 -6.62 17.33
C GLU A 157 2.58 -5.60 16.82
N LEU A 158 2.07 -4.50 16.27
CA LEU A 158 2.88 -3.41 15.74
C LEU A 158 2.89 -2.24 16.74
N LYS A 159 4.04 -2.03 17.39
CA LYS A 159 4.28 -0.90 18.30
C LYS A 159 5.05 0.18 17.54
N TYR A 160 4.44 1.36 17.48
CA TYR A 160 4.99 2.50 16.78
C TYR A 160 5.72 3.38 17.79
N GLY A 161 7.04 3.50 17.65
CA GLY A 161 7.85 4.40 18.46
C GLY A 161 7.59 5.87 18.15
N LYS A 162 8.22 6.76 18.92
CA LYS A 162 8.19 8.20 18.65
C LYS A 162 8.84 8.50 17.30
N GLU A 163 8.24 9.41 16.56
CA GLU A 163 8.77 9.90 15.29
C GLU A 163 9.98 10.80 15.58
N ILE A 164 11.17 10.40 15.14
CA ILE A 164 12.40 11.19 15.26
C ILE A 164 12.90 11.47 13.85
N HIS A 165 12.99 12.76 13.48
CA HIS A 165 13.43 13.22 12.15
C HIS A 165 12.70 12.56 10.95
N GLY A 166 11.37 12.43 11.03
CA GLY A 166 10.56 11.88 9.92
C GLY A 166 10.71 10.37 9.69
N THR A 167 11.48 9.66 10.53
CA THR A 167 11.54 8.20 10.55
C THR A 167 10.84 7.67 11.80
N LYS A 168 9.85 6.79 11.60
CA LYS A 168 9.18 6.08 12.68
C LYS A 168 9.82 4.71 12.84
N GLN A 169 10.44 4.46 13.99
CA GLN A 169 10.85 3.11 14.35
C GLN A 169 9.60 2.29 14.65
N VAL A 170 9.35 1.24 13.87
CA VAL A 170 8.25 0.30 14.08
C VAL A 170 8.83 -0.97 14.68
N GLN A 171 8.46 -1.27 15.92
CA GLN A 171 8.77 -2.53 16.56
C GLN A 171 7.62 -3.50 16.28
N ALA A 172 7.92 -4.65 15.69
CA ALA A 172 6.95 -5.68 15.37
C ALA A 172 7.23 -6.93 16.20
N GLU A 173 6.34 -7.21 17.15
CA GLU A 173 6.32 -8.45 17.93
C GLU A 173 5.48 -9.47 17.16
N LEU A 174 6.09 -10.59 16.77
CA LEU A 174 5.46 -11.64 15.96
C LEU A 174 5.40 -12.93 16.79
N LYS A 175 4.23 -13.55 16.86
CA LYS A 175 4.02 -14.88 17.44
C LYS A 175 3.49 -15.81 16.36
N ILE A 176 4.18 -16.92 16.11
CA ILE A 176 3.78 -17.91 15.10
C ILE A 176 3.21 -19.13 15.80
N ASN A 177 2.00 -19.52 15.42
CA ASN A 177 1.30 -20.69 15.95
C ASN A 177 1.05 -21.68 14.80
N LYS A 178 1.71 -22.84 14.84
CA LYS A 178 1.37 -23.95 13.94
C LYS A 178 0.14 -24.67 14.47
N ARG A 179 -0.91 -24.78 13.65
CA ARG A 179 -2.03 -25.65 13.99
C ARG A 179 -1.58 -27.09 13.74
N HIS A 180 -1.48 -27.85 14.83
CA HIS A 180 -1.24 -29.29 14.80
C HIS A 180 -2.47 -30.03 14.27
#